data_AF-A0A8T5LWQ6-F1
#
_entry.id   AF-A0A8T5LWQ6-F1
#
_cell.length_a   1.000
_cell.length_b   1.000
_cell.length_c   1.000
_cell.angle_alpha   90.00
_cell.angle_beta   90.00
_cell.angle_gamma   90.00
#
_symmetry.space_group_name_H-M   'P 1'
#
loop_
_entity.id
_entity.type
_entity.pdbx_description
1 polymer ?
#
loop_
_entity_poly.entity_id
_entity_poly.type
_entity_poly.pdbx_seq_one_letter_code
_entity_poly.pdbx_strand_id
1 'polypeptide(L)'
;MSGFGLSEKDSLILSELYLNARVSLTELARRVRLSKQAVSYRLNYLEQNKVIEGYYAITNAYALGKTHYSVFVKYQNMSSEKEEEFMNYLSEHPMVVWTAYFNGDLDAAFLVWADNIREFEKVFDDINQKFGVFFQEKQFSIATKIEYLKFAFSKEKKETTSLVFGNCFERYSLDALSKSLLLALNKNGRASLVELANKLGSSPKVIKEKMSGLIKKKIIIGFNVKINHRLLGLTHYKILLKLNDVSQEIISKLSTYLKRQSNVIFLVKPIGNHDFEFELLAPSNEVFHNTIKELRSAFSKEIKSYNTIVHYYEPKAGQLFSF
;
A
#
# COMPACT_ATOMS: atom_id res chain seq x y z
N MET A 1 10.45 -22.60 4.71
CA MET A 1 9.17 -23.14 4.21
C MET A 1 9.22 -23.08 2.69
N SER A 2 8.97 -24.19 1.99
CA SER A 2 8.84 -24.17 0.53
C SER A 2 7.73 -23.18 0.15
N GLY A 3 8.04 -22.19 -0.68
CA GLY A 3 7.08 -21.19 -1.13
C GLY A 3 5.87 -21.83 -1.83
N PHE A 4 4.73 -21.16 -1.74
CA PHE A 4 3.53 -21.52 -2.48
C PHE A 4 3.81 -21.44 -3.98
N GLY A 5 3.77 -22.58 -4.67
CA GLY A 5 4.01 -22.66 -6.10
C GLY A 5 2.83 -22.09 -6.90
N LEU A 6 3.03 -20.94 -7.55
CA LEU A 6 2.06 -20.40 -8.49
C LEU A 6 2.20 -21.06 -9.86
N SER A 7 1.08 -21.51 -10.44
CA SER A 7 1.06 -21.81 -11.87
C SER A 7 1.06 -20.51 -12.68
N GLU A 8 1.40 -20.59 -13.97
CA GLU A 8 1.36 -19.43 -14.88
C GLU A 8 -0.03 -18.76 -14.89
N LYS A 9 -1.11 -19.55 -14.81
CA LYS A 9 -2.48 -19.02 -14.74
C LYS A 9 -2.78 -18.32 -13.43
N ASP A 10 -2.23 -18.80 -12.31
CA ASP A 10 -2.41 -18.11 -11.02
C ASP A 10 -1.66 -16.78 -11.03
N SER A 11 -0.44 -16.74 -11.58
CA SER A 11 0.31 -15.49 -11.78
C SER A 11 -0.44 -14.48 -12.66
N LEU A 12 -1.05 -14.93 -13.76
CA LEU A 12 -1.88 -14.06 -14.60
C LEU A 12 -3.12 -13.55 -13.86
N ILE A 13 -3.80 -14.41 -13.10
CA ILE A 13 -4.95 -14.02 -12.28
C ILE A 13 -4.55 -12.94 -11.25
N LEU A 14 -3.45 -13.13 -10.53
CA LEU A 14 -2.96 -12.16 -9.55
C LEU A 14 -2.56 -10.84 -10.22
N SER A 15 -1.92 -10.88 -11.38
CA SER A 15 -1.54 -9.69 -12.15
C SER A 15 -2.76 -8.88 -12.60
N GLU A 16 -3.82 -9.56 -13.05
CA GLU A 16 -5.07 -8.91 -13.48
C GLU A 16 -5.90 -8.33 -12.33
N LEU A 17 -5.79 -8.91 -11.13
CA LEU A 17 -6.44 -8.40 -9.93
C LEU A 17 -5.69 -7.20 -9.31
N TYR A 18 -4.39 -7.10 -9.54
CA TYR A 18 -3.58 -6.02 -8.98
C TYR A 18 -4.01 -4.65 -9.55
N LEU A 19 -4.40 -3.74 -8.65
CA LEU A 19 -5.06 -2.45 -8.94
C LEU A 19 -6.36 -2.53 -9.77
N ASN A 20 -6.93 -3.73 -9.94
CA ASN A 20 -8.20 -3.96 -10.65
C ASN A 20 -9.03 -5.09 -9.99
N ALA A 21 -9.02 -5.12 -8.66
CA ALA A 21 -9.57 -6.23 -7.89
C ALA A 21 -11.08 -6.44 -8.04
N ARG A 22 -11.84 -5.51 -8.63
CA ARG A 22 -13.29 -5.67 -8.90
C ARG A 22 -13.62 -6.20 -10.29
N VAL A 23 -12.62 -6.57 -11.11
CA VAL A 23 -12.87 -7.21 -12.41
C VAL A 23 -13.83 -8.38 -12.28
N SER A 24 -14.79 -8.47 -13.20
CA SER A 24 -15.78 -9.55 -13.20
C SER A 24 -15.12 -10.88 -13.51
N LEU A 25 -15.67 -11.98 -12.99
CA LEU A 25 -15.12 -13.31 -13.29
C LEU A 25 -15.16 -13.63 -14.80
N THR A 26 -16.16 -13.12 -15.52
CA THR A 26 -16.27 -13.29 -16.97
C THR A 26 -15.13 -12.57 -17.70
N GLU A 27 -14.87 -11.32 -17.35
CA GLU A 27 -13.80 -10.54 -17.98
C GLU A 27 -12.41 -11.09 -17.59
N LEU A 28 -12.23 -11.47 -16.33
CA LEU A 28 -11.00 -12.09 -15.85
C LEU A 28 -10.72 -13.40 -16.62
N ALA A 29 -11.72 -14.26 -16.76
CA ALA A 29 -11.65 -15.52 -17.51
C ALA A 29 -11.25 -15.30 -18.98
N ARG A 30 -11.82 -14.27 -19.62
CA ARG A 30 -11.46 -13.88 -20.99
C ARG A 30 -9.98 -13.47 -21.08
N ARG A 31 -9.49 -12.63 -20.16
CA ARG A 31 -8.10 -12.13 -20.15
C ARG A 31 -7.09 -13.25 -19.91
N VAL A 32 -7.35 -14.13 -18.96
CA VAL A 32 -6.43 -15.24 -18.62
C VAL A 32 -6.63 -16.49 -19.49
N ARG A 33 -7.57 -16.46 -20.43
CA ARG A 33 -7.94 -17.56 -21.35
C ARG A 33 -8.30 -18.84 -20.61
N LEU A 34 -9.25 -18.74 -19.68
CA LEU A 34 -9.81 -19.86 -18.92
C LEU A 34 -11.35 -19.80 -18.96
N SER A 35 -12.01 -20.88 -18.55
CA SER A 35 -13.44 -20.82 -18.26
C SER A 35 -13.70 -20.03 -16.97
N LYS A 36 -14.91 -19.46 -16.84
CA LYS A 36 -15.33 -18.76 -15.63
C LYS A 36 -15.24 -19.65 -14.38
N GLN A 37 -15.60 -20.93 -14.52
CA GLN A 37 -15.52 -21.93 -13.46
C GLN A 37 -14.08 -22.19 -13.04
N ALA A 38 -13.16 -22.33 -14.00
CA ALA A 38 -11.74 -22.53 -13.71
C ALA A 38 -11.12 -21.33 -12.99
N VAL A 39 -11.45 -20.10 -13.39
CA VAL A 39 -11.02 -18.89 -12.67
C VAL A 39 -11.59 -18.85 -11.25
N SER A 40 -12.88 -19.15 -11.08
CA SER A 40 -13.50 -19.15 -9.76
C SER A 40 -12.86 -20.17 -8.82
N TYR A 41 -12.56 -21.37 -9.32
CA TYR A 41 -11.85 -22.40 -8.56
C TYR A 41 -10.47 -21.91 -8.10
N ARG A 42 -9.69 -21.32 -9.02
CA ARG A 42 -8.34 -20.81 -8.72
C ARG A 42 -8.35 -19.65 -7.72
N LEU A 43 -9.29 -18.71 -7.85
CA LEU A 43 -9.44 -17.62 -6.88
C LEU A 43 -9.74 -18.16 -5.48
N ASN A 44 -10.72 -19.06 -5.37
CA ASN A 44 -11.05 -19.69 -4.09
C ASN A 44 -9.84 -20.44 -3.51
N TYR A 45 -9.08 -21.14 -4.35
CA TYR A 45 -7.86 -21.84 -3.91
C TYR A 45 -6.80 -20.86 -3.38
N LEU A 46 -6.54 -19.74 -4.06
CA LEU A 46 -5.59 -18.73 -3.62
C LEU A 46 -6.03 -18.04 -2.31
N GLU A 47 -7.33 -17.82 -2.12
CA GLU A 47 -7.91 -17.26 -0.89
C GLU A 47 -7.83 -18.26 0.29
N GLN A 48 -8.19 -19.52 0.06
CA GLN A 48 -8.14 -20.59 1.07
C GLN A 48 -6.71 -20.82 1.56
N ASN A 49 -5.72 -20.74 0.66
CA ASN A 49 -4.31 -20.88 0.98
C ASN A 49 -3.64 -19.58 1.46
N LYS A 50 -4.43 -18.52 1.72
CA LYS A 50 -3.93 -17.22 2.22
C LYS A 50 -2.91 -16.51 1.32
N VAL A 51 -2.80 -16.92 0.06
CA VAL A 51 -2.06 -16.15 -0.94
C VAL A 51 -2.78 -14.83 -1.19
N ILE A 52 -4.10 -14.89 -1.33
CA ILE A 52 -4.96 -13.70 -1.31
C ILE A 52 -5.54 -13.59 0.11
N GLU A 53 -5.25 -12.48 0.78
CA GLU A 53 -5.74 -12.20 2.14
C GLU A 53 -7.01 -11.35 2.15
N GLY A 54 -7.36 -10.76 1.01
CA GLY A 54 -8.56 -9.97 0.85
C GLY A 54 -8.48 -8.99 -0.31
N TYR A 55 -9.45 -8.09 -0.35
CA TYR A 55 -9.58 -7.07 -1.39
C TYR A 55 -10.00 -5.76 -0.74
N TYR A 56 -9.55 -4.63 -1.28
CA TYR A 56 -9.84 -3.33 -0.68
C TYR A 56 -10.01 -2.24 -1.74
N ALA A 57 -10.83 -1.23 -1.43
CA ALA A 57 -10.87 0.02 -2.18
C ALA A 57 -9.62 0.86 -1.89
N ILE A 58 -9.04 1.41 -2.94
CA ILE A 58 -7.94 2.35 -2.85
C ILE A 58 -8.53 3.75 -2.68
N THR A 59 -8.40 4.31 -1.49
CA THR A 59 -9.02 5.56 -1.05
C THR A 59 -8.03 6.71 -1.14
N ASN A 60 -8.37 7.74 -1.91
CA ASN A 60 -7.61 8.99 -1.94
C ASN A 60 -7.97 9.87 -0.73
N ALA A 61 -7.28 9.64 0.39
CA ALA A 61 -7.51 10.36 1.64
C ALA A 61 -7.25 11.88 1.51
N TYR A 62 -6.39 12.32 0.58
CA TYR A 62 -6.18 13.74 0.30
C TYR A 62 -7.45 14.44 -0.21
N ALA A 63 -8.28 13.74 -1.01
CA ALA A 63 -9.57 14.26 -1.45
C ALA A 63 -10.59 14.44 -0.30
N LEU A 64 -10.27 13.92 0.87
CA LEU A 64 -11.04 14.04 2.10
C LEU A 64 -10.39 15.00 3.10
N GLY A 65 -9.36 15.75 2.68
CA GLY A 65 -8.65 16.71 3.52
C GLY A 65 -7.60 16.12 4.45
N LYS A 66 -7.29 14.82 4.35
CA LYS A 66 -6.27 14.15 5.18
C LYS A 66 -4.88 14.32 4.58
N THR A 67 -3.87 14.28 5.44
CA THR A 67 -2.44 14.27 5.08
C THR A 67 -1.79 12.99 5.60
N HIS A 68 -0.87 12.43 4.81
CA HIS A 68 -0.18 11.17 5.07
C HIS A 68 1.08 11.41 5.92
N TYR A 69 1.08 10.97 7.16
CA TYR A 69 2.24 11.07 8.06
C TYR A 69 2.76 9.67 8.37
N SER A 70 3.95 9.35 7.87
CA SER A 70 4.68 8.15 8.25
C SER A 70 5.74 8.47 9.29
N VAL A 71 5.82 7.63 10.30
CA VAL A 71 6.85 7.67 11.33
C VAL A 71 7.60 6.35 11.31
N PHE A 72 8.92 6.42 11.22
CA PHE A 72 9.82 5.29 11.34
C PHE A 72 10.61 5.41 12.63
N VAL A 73 10.80 4.31 13.34
CA VAL A 73 11.50 4.29 14.62
C VAL A 73 12.64 3.27 14.61
N LYS A 74 13.77 3.68 15.18
CA LYS A 74 14.81 2.76 15.65
C LYS A 74 14.63 2.58 17.16
N TYR A 75 14.66 1.34 17.62
CA TYR A 75 14.56 1.02 19.03
C TYR A 75 15.88 1.18 19.77
N GLN A 76 15.77 1.48 21.06
CA GLN A 76 16.82 1.30 22.06
C GLN A 76 16.20 0.59 23.27
N ASN A 77 16.92 -0.39 23.82
CA ASN A 77 16.51 -1.09 25.05
C ASN A 77 15.05 -1.62 25.02
N MET A 78 14.52 -1.93 23.84
CA MET A 78 13.18 -2.48 23.65
C MET A 78 13.27 -4.01 23.77
N SER A 79 12.63 -4.60 24.77
CA SER A 79 12.48 -6.06 24.85
C SER A 79 11.44 -6.54 23.84
N SER A 80 11.50 -7.83 23.48
CA SER A 80 10.51 -8.42 22.55
C SER A 80 9.08 -8.31 23.08
N GLU A 81 8.87 -8.46 24.39
CA GLU A 81 7.55 -8.28 25.02
C GLU A 81 7.05 -6.84 24.87
N LYS A 82 7.94 -5.85 25.05
CA LYS A 82 7.56 -4.44 24.95
C LYS A 82 7.32 -4.01 23.50
N GLU A 83 8.07 -4.59 22.57
CA GLU A 83 7.86 -4.43 21.13
C GLU A 83 6.48 -4.98 20.71
N GLU A 84 6.09 -6.16 21.20
CA GLU A 84 4.76 -6.71 20.95
C GLU A 84 3.65 -5.83 21.53
N GLU A 85 3.83 -5.32 22.76
CA GLU A 85 2.91 -4.35 23.37
C GLU A 85 2.76 -3.08 22.49
N PHE A 86 3.87 -2.54 22.00
CA PHE A 86 3.89 -1.36 21.12
C PHE A 86 3.12 -1.61 19.82
N MET A 87 3.34 -2.76 19.19
CA MET A 87 2.73 -3.08 17.90
C MET A 87 1.25 -3.43 18.03
N ASN A 88 0.84 -4.07 19.14
CA ASN A 88 -0.57 -4.24 19.49
C ASN A 88 -1.23 -2.88 19.73
N TYR A 89 -0.57 -1.99 20.48
CA TYR A 89 -1.05 -0.62 20.73
C TYR A 89 -1.30 0.15 19.42
N LEU A 90 -0.32 0.15 18.51
CA LEU A 90 -0.46 0.77 17.19
C LEU A 90 -1.57 0.13 16.35
N SER A 91 -1.72 -1.20 16.43
CA SER A 91 -2.74 -1.93 15.66
C SER A 91 -4.16 -1.56 16.09
N GLU A 92 -4.36 -1.36 17.39
CA GLU A 92 -5.64 -0.99 17.99
C GLU A 92 -5.90 0.53 17.92
N HIS A 93 -4.86 1.34 17.77
CA HIS A 93 -5.00 2.79 17.74
C HIS A 93 -5.89 3.26 16.55
N PRO A 94 -6.96 4.06 16.81
CA PRO A 94 -7.96 4.37 15.80
C PRO A 94 -7.45 5.23 14.63
N MET A 95 -6.46 6.08 14.90
CA MET A 95 -5.87 6.98 13.89
C MET A 95 -4.68 6.36 13.14
N VAL A 96 -4.12 5.26 13.64
CA VAL A 96 -3.03 4.54 12.94
C VAL A 96 -3.68 3.61 11.93
N VAL A 97 -3.38 3.78 10.65
CA VAL A 97 -4.04 3.00 9.58
C VAL A 97 -3.21 1.81 9.12
N TRP A 98 -1.90 1.92 9.26
CA TRP A 98 -0.94 0.92 8.85
C TRP A 98 0.24 0.92 9.83
N THR A 99 0.74 -0.26 10.15
CA THR A 99 1.99 -0.43 10.91
C THR A 99 2.69 -1.72 10.48
N ALA A 100 4.02 -1.69 10.51
CA ALA A 100 4.84 -2.84 10.16
C ALA A 100 6.10 -2.94 11.00
N TYR A 101 6.52 -4.19 11.18
CA TYR A 101 7.86 -4.56 11.61
C TYR A 101 8.80 -4.52 10.43
N PHE A 102 10.01 -4.08 10.71
CA PHE A 102 11.07 -3.94 9.75
C PHE A 102 12.33 -4.67 10.18
N ASN A 103 13.08 -5.16 9.19
CA ASN A 103 14.47 -5.53 9.38
C ASN A 103 15.34 -4.50 8.67
N GLY A 104 16.41 -4.06 9.36
CA GLY A 104 17.40 -3.12 8.84
C GLY A 104 17.70 -1.99 9.83
N ASP A 105 17.93 -0.80 9.29
CA ASP A 105 18.30 0.39 10.08
C ASP A 105 17.13 0.99 10.86
N LEU A 106 15.89 0.61 10.54
CA LEU A 106 14.69 1.00 11.26
C LEU A 106 13.93 -0.27 11.64
N ASP A 107 13.35 -0.29 12.83
CA ASP A 107 12.76 -1.50 13.42
C ASP A 107 11.24 -1.56 13.22
N ALA A 108 10.57 -0.41 13.14
CA ALA A 108 9.16 -0.33 12.80
C ALA A 108 8.76 0.98 12.14
N ALA A 109 7.55 0.99 11.57
CA ALA A 109 6.87 2.21 11.20
C ALA A 109 5.37 2.14 11.46
N PHE A 110 4.77 3.33 11.53
CA PHE A 110 3.33 3.51 11.53
C PHE A 110 2.93 4.70 10.65
N LEU A 111 1.72 4.62 10.12
CA LEU A 111 1.12 5.61 9.23
C LEU A 111 -0.16 6.16 9.87
N VAL A 112 -0.28 7.48 9.84
CA VAL A 112 -1.45 8.23 10.29
C VAL A 112 -1.98 9.09 9.14
N TRP A 113 -3.30 9.03 8.91
CA TRP A 113 -4.01 10.04 8.10
C TRP A 113 -4.66 11.05 9.03
N ALA A 114 -4.11 12.25 9.10
CA ALA A 114 -4.60 13.32 9.97
C ALA A 114 -5.11 14.51 9.16
N ASP A 115 -6.09 15.25 9.70
CA ASP A 115 -6.64 16.45 9.04
C ASP A 115 -5.63 17.59 8.94
N ASN A 116 -4.69 17.63 9.89
CA ASN A 116 -3.63 18.62 9.97
C ASN A 116 -2.53 18.13 10.94
N ILE A 117 -1.46 18.92 11.03
CA ILE A 117 -0.30 18.60 11.86
C ILE A 117 -0.62 18.53 13.37
N ARG A 118 -1.61 19.29 13.88
CA ARG A 118 -1.99 19.23 15.31
C ARG A 118 -2.71 17.95 15.66
N GLU A 119 -3.55 17.43 14.76
CA GLU A 119 -4.17 16.12 14.96
C GLU A 119 -3.14 14.98 14.87
N PHE A 120 -2.14 15.11 14.00
CA PHE A 120 -1.00 14.19 13.98
C PHE A 120 -0.19 14.26 15.28
N GLU A 121 0.14 15.47 15.76
CA GLU A 121 0.89 15.70 17.01
C GLU A 121 0.23 15.01 18.19
N LYS A 122 -1.09 15.12 18.37
CA LYS A 122 -1.83 14.42 19.43
C LYS A 122 -1.61 12.90 19.41
N VAL A 123 -1.69 12.29 18.23
CA VAL A 123 -1.48 10.84 18.06
C VAL A 123 -0.03 10.47 18.35
N PHE A 124 0.91 11.27 17.86
CA PHE A 124 2.32 11.05 18.06
C PHE A 124 2.71 11.19 19.54
N ASP A 125 2.19 12.20 20.23
CA ASP A 125 2.45 12.45 21.65
C ASP A 125 1.90 11.34 22.54
N ASP A 126 0.70 10.82 22.25
CA ASP A 126 0.13 9.67 22.96
C ASP A 126 1.02 8.41 22.83
N ILE A 127 1.47 8.10 21.60
CA ILE A 127 2.41 7.00 21.36
C ILE A 127 3.75 7.26 22.07
N ASN A 128 4.27 8.47 21.96
CA ASN A 128 5.58 8.84 22.49
C ASN A 128 5.59 8.90 24.02
N GLN A 129 4.48 9.24 24.67
CA GLN A 129 4.35 9.18 26.12
C GLN A 129 4.54 7.75 26.66
N LYS A 130 4.07 6.74 25.92
CA LYS A 130 4.10 5.33 26.34
C LYS A 130 5.38 4.63 25.92
N PHE A 131 5.87 4.89 24.72
CA PHE A 131 6.95 4.12 24.09
C PHE A 131 8.18 4.96 23.72
N GLY A 132 8.11 6.29 23.85
CA GLY A 132 9.15 7.21 23.39
C GLY A 132 10.51 7.02 24.03
N VAL A 133 10.57 6.49 25.25
CA VAL A 133 11.82 6.15 25.95
C VAL A 133 12.60 5.03 25.25
N PHE A 134 11.91 4.19 24.48
CA PHE A 134 12.51 3.09 23.72
C PHE A 134 12.86 3.49 22.28
N PHE A 135 12.66 4.76 21.88
CA PHE A 135 12.99 5.21 20.53
C PHE A 135 14.35 5.90 20.54
N GLN A 136 15.35 5.25 19.93
CA GLN A 136 16.68 5.81 19.70
C GLN A 136 16.63 6.92 18.64
N GLU A 137 15.93 6.64 17.54
CA GLU A 137 15.79 7.54 16.40
C GLU A 137 14.35 7.55 15.92
N LYS A 138 13.90 8.72 15.45
CA LYS A 138 12.58 8.92 14.87
C LYS A 138 12.76 9.64 13.54
N GLN A 139 12.24 9.07 12.48
CA GLN A 139 12.23 9.67 11.15
C GLN A 139 10.80 9.90 10.71
N PHE A 140 10.56 11.05 10.09
CA PHE A 140 9.23 11.46 9.64
C PHE A 140 9.23 11.58 8.12
N SER A 141 8.10 11.20 7.52
CA SER A 141 7.86 11.33 6.09
C SER A 141 6.42 11.76 5.86
N ILE A 142 6.26 12.96 5.31
CA ILE A 142 4.96 13.54 4.97
C ILE A 142 4.78 13.38 3.46
N ALA A 143 3.99 12.41 3.03
CA ALA A 143 3.85 12.16 1.60
C ALA A 143 3.09 13.30 0.92
N THR A 144 3.65 13.84 -0.15
CA THR A 144 3.01 14.86 -1.01
C THR A 144 2.43 14.25 -2.28
N LYS A 145 2.97 13.11 -2.70
CA LYS A 145 2.49 12.33 -3.84
C LYS A 145 2.79 10.86 -3.62
N ILE A 146 1.82 10.00 -3.91
CA ILE A 146 1.94 8.55 -3.81
C ILE A 146 1.51 7.94 -5.15
N GLU A 147 2.20 6.91 -5.60
CA GLU A 147 1.84 6.18 -6.81
C GLU A 147 1.86 4.66 -6.57
N TYR A 148 0.73 4.00 -6.79
CA TYR A 148 0.67 2.54 -6.85
C TYR A 148 0.97 2.07 -8.27
N LEU A 149 1.83 1.06 -8.38
CA LEU A 149 2.25 0.45 -9.64
C LEU A 149 1.80 -1.00 -9.67
N LYS A 150 1.42 -1.49 -10.87
CA LYS A 150 1.12 -2.90 -11.02
C LYS A 150 2.37 -3.75 -10.77
N PHE A 151 2.24 -4.78 -9.95
CA PHE A 151 3.22 -5.86 -9.92
C PHE A 151 2.88 -6.88 -10.99
N ALA A 152 3.84 -7.18 -11.87
CA ALA A 152 3.68 -8.22 -12.88
C ALA A 152 4.17 -9.55 -12.30
N PHE A 153 3.24 -10.43 -11.91
CA PHE A 153 3.57 -11.81 -11.51
C PHE A 153 3.89 -12.69 -12.74
N SER A 154 3.52 -12.24 -13.94
CA SER A 154 3.86 -12.87 -15.22
C SER A 154 5.05 -12.17 -15.88
N LYS A 155 5.65 -12.82 -16.89
CA LYS A 155 6.74 -12.25 -17.71
C LYS A 155 6.27 -11.20 -18.72
N GLU A 156 5.01 -10.79 -18.66
CA GLU A 156 4.48 -9.80 -19.59
C GLU A 156 5.06 -8.42 -19.33
N LYS A 157 5.08 -7.58 -20.36
CA LYS A 157 5.59 -6.21 -20.25
C LYS A 157 4.73 -5.45 -19.24
N LYS A 158 5.38 -4.92 -18.21
CA LYS A 158 4.71 -4.14 -17.17
C LYS A 158 4.04 -2.89 -17.76
N GLU A 159 2.75 -2.72 -17.45
CA GLU A 159 2.05 -1.47 -17.65
C GLU A 159 2.67 -0.38 -16.75
N THR A 160 3.00 0.77 -17.34
CA THR A 160 3.58 1.91 -16.61
C THR A 160 2.54 2.86 -16.04
N THR A 161 1.25 2.62 -16.30
CA THR A 161 0.14 3.38 -15.73
C THR A 161 0.09 3.16 -14.23
N SER A 162 0.00 4.25 -13.48
CA SER A 162 -0.03 4.25 -12.02
C SER A 162 -1.32 4.85 -11.48
N LEU A 163 -1.75 4.42 -10.30
CA LEU A 163 -2.78 5.12 -9.55
C LEU A 163 -2.12 6.16 -8.65
N VAL A 164 -2.42 7.43 -8.90
CA VAL A 164 -1.72 8.57 -8.28
C VAL A 164 -2.60 9.25 -7.23
N PHE A 165 -1.98 9.61 -6.10
CA PHE A 165 -2.55 10.33 -4.97
C PHE A 165 -1.81 11.66 -4.78
N GLY A 166 -2.41 12.58 -4.02
CA GLY A 166 -1.76 13.83 -3.59
C GLY A 166 -1.89 14.99 -4.58
N ASN A 167 -2.33 14.73 -5.82
CA ASN A 167 -2.58 15.78 -6.81
C ASN A 167 -3.99 16.43 -6.71
N CYS A 168 -4.81 16.03 -5.73
CA CYS A 168 -6.18 16.50 -5.59
C CYS A 168 -6.26 17.61 -4.54
N PHE A 169 -6.69 18.81 -4.96
CA PHE A 169 -6.89 19.96 -4.08
C PHE A 169 -8.35 20.13 -3.63
N GLU A 170 -9.27 19.35 -4.19
CA GLU A 170 -10.68 19.40 -3.82
C GLU A 170 -10.92 18.60 -2.53
N ARG A 171 -11.49 19.27 -1.52
CA ARG A 171 -11.86 18.65 -0.25
C ARG A 171 -13.34 18.32 -0.27
N TYR A 172 -13.65 17.03 -0.37
CA TYR A 172 -15.02 16.53 -0.35
C TYR A 172 -15.46 16.21 1.07
N SER A 173 -16.64 16.72 1.43
CA SER A 173 -17.39 16.20 2.57
C SER A 173 -18.23 15.00 2.12
N LEU A 174 -18.25 13.94 2.93
CA LEU A 174 -19.03 12.73 2.70
C LEU A 174 -20.21 12.66 3.67
N ASP A 175 -21.38 12.29 3.14
CA ASP A 175 -22.50 11.88 3.98
C ASP A 175 -22.21 10.56 4.71
N ALA A 176 -23.00 10.27 5.75
CA ALA A 176 -22.82 9.10 6.59
C ALA A 176 -22.82 7.78 5.80
N LEU A 177 -23.74 7.64 4.84
CA LEU A 177 -23.82 6.42 4.01
C LEU A 177 -22.58 6.24 3.14
N SER A 178 -22.03 7.31 2.57
CA SER A 178 -20.82 7.29 1.75
C SER A 178 -19.59 6.95 2.59
N LYS A 179 -19.50 7.48 3.81
CA LYS A 179 -18.46 7.10 4.79
C LYS A 179 -18.55 5.60 5.08
N SER A 180 -19.71 5.09 5.48
CA SER A 180 -19.92 3.67 5.79
C SER A 180 -19.67 2.75 4.59
N LEU A 181 -20.07 3.17 3.38
CA LEU A 181 -19.79 2.44 2.14
C LEU A 181 -18.29 2.36 1.87
N LEU A 182 -17.55 3.46 2.04
CA LEU A 182 -16.12 3.48 1.85
C LEU A 182 -15.41 2.59 2.88
N LEU A 183 -15.82 2.60 4.15
CA LEU A 183 -15.33 1.67 5.17
C LEU A 183 -15.60 0.21 4.80
N ALA A 184 -16.81 -0.10 4.32
CA ALA A 184 -17.18 -1.46 3.92
C ALA A 184 -16.37 -1.95 2.71
N LEU A 185 -16.12 -1.08 1.73
CA LEU A 185 -15.31 -1.39 0.55
C LEU A 185 -13.81 -1.48 0.86
N ASN A 186 -13.31 -0.76 1.87
CA ASN A 186 -11.93 -0.97 2.36
C ASN A 186 -11.77 -2.33 3.04
N LYS A 187 -12.81 -2.82 3.76
CA LYS A 187 -12.79 -4.16 4.37
C LYS A 187 -12.96 -5.29 3.35
N ASN A 188 -13.83 -5.09 2.36
CA ASN A 188 -14.00 -6.02 1.24
C ASN A 188 -14.31 -5.26 -0.06
N GLY A 189 -13.26 -5.01 -0.82
CA GLY A 189 -13.31 -4.31 -2.10
C GLY A 189 -14.10 -5.06 -3.17
N ARG A 190 -14.38 -6.35 -3.02
CA ARG A 190 -15.16 -7.18 -3.96
C ARG A 190 -16.60 -7.42 -3.52
N ALA A 191 -17.03 -6.92 -2.35
CA ALA A 191 -18.39 -7.08 -1.86
C ALA A 191 -19.43 -6.70 -2.93
N SER A 192 -20.47 -7.53 -3.05
CA SER A 192 -21.53 -7.30 -4.04
C SER A 192 -22.38 -6.11 -3.63
N LEU A 193 -23.05 -5.49 -4.61
CA LEU A 193 -23.95 -4.37 -4.32
C LEU A 193 -25.10 -4.78 -3.40
N VAL A 194 -25.52 -6.04 -3.47
CA VAL A 194 -26.58 -6.61 -2.62
C VAL A 194 -26.08 -6.80 -1.19
N GLU A 195 -24.90 -7.39 -1.00
CA GLU A 195 -24.28 -7.50 0.33
C GLU A 195 -24.08 -6.14 1.00
N LEU A 196 -23.57 -5.17 0.25
CA LEU A 196 -23.35 -3.81 0.75
C LEU A 196 -24.68 -3.11 1.09
N ALA A 197 -25.69 -3.26 0.24
CA ALA A 197 -27.03 -2.69 0.48
C ALA A 197 -27.66 -3.25 1.76
N ASN A 198 -27.65 -4.56 1.93
CA ASN A 198 -28.17 -5.23 3.13
C ASN A 198 -27.41 -4.78 4.38
N LYS A 199 -26.07 -4.75 4.32
CA LYS A 199 -25.22 -4.35 5.45
C LYS A 199 -25.42 -2.89 5.86
N LEU A 200 -25.72 -2.01 4.91
CA LEU A 200 -25.80 -0.56 5.12
C LEU A 200 -27.23 -0.04 5.23
N GLY A 201 -28.25 -0.93 5.25
CA GLY A 201 -29.65 -0.53 5.35
C GLY A 201 -30.12 0.32 4.18
N SER A 202 -29.71 -0.01 2.95
CA SER A 202 -29.99 0.76 1.74
C SER A 202 -30.39 -0.16 0.57
N SER A 203 -30.64 0.40 -0.62
CA SER A 203 -30.93 -0.39 -1.82
C SER A 203 -29.69 -0.58 -2.71
N PRO A 204 -29.58 -1.69 -3.49
CA PRO A 204 -28.47 -1.90 -4.41
C PRO A 204 -28.29 -0.76 -5.43
N LYS A 205 -29.40 -0.11 -5.84
CA LYS A 205 -29.38 1.04 -6.73
C LYS A 205 -28.68 2.24 -6.09
N VAL A 206 -29.06 2.59 -4.86
CA VAL A 206 -28.46 3.71 -4.11
C VAL A 206 -26.98 3.44 -3.83
N ILE A 207 -26.61 2.22 -3.42
CA ILE A 207 -25.20 1.85 -3.22
C ILE A 207 -24.39 1.98 -4.51
N LYS A 208 -24.94 1.54 -5.65
CA LYS A 208 -24.29 1.70 -6.95
C LYS A 208 -24.04 3.17 -7.28
N GLU A 209 -25.07 4.01 -7.13
CA GLU A 209 -24.99 5.46 -7.38
C GLU A 209 -23.92 6.13 -6.48
N LYS A 210 -23.92 5.82 -5.18
CA LYS A 210 -22.91 6.33 -4.23
C LYS A 210 -21.50 5.88 -4.61
N MET A 211 -21.30 4.59 -4.88
CA MET A 211 -20.00 4.05 -5.29
C MET A 211 -19.50 4.70 -6.59
N SER A 212 -20.36 4.83 -7.60
CA SER A 212 -20.03 5.51 -8.86
C SER A 212 -19.68 6.98 -8.62
N GLY A 213 -20.37 7.67 -7.70
CA GLY A 213 -20.05 9.03 -7.29
C GLY A 213 -18.66 9.15 -6.65
N LEU A 214 -18.32 8.25 -5.72
CA LEU A 214 -17.00 8.21 -5.07
C LEU A 214 -15.87 7.97 -6.08
N ILE A 215 -16.09 7.09 -7.07
CA ILE A 215 -15.14 6.82 -8.15
C ILE A 215 -14.99 8.04 -9.07
N LYS A 216 -16.11 8.63 -9.50
CA LYS A 216 -16.11 9.81 -10.38
C LYS A 216 -15.38 10.99 -9.74
N LYS A 217 -15.56 11.20 -8.43
CA LYS A 217 -14.87 12.23 -7.63
C LYS A 217 -13.41 11.88 -7.31
N LYS A 218 -12.90 10.73 -7.76
CA LYS A 218 -11.55 10.22 -7.43
C LYS A 218 -11.30 10.12 -5.92
N ILE A 219 -12.35 9.86 -5.14
CA ILE A 219 -12.26 9.50 -3.72
C ILE A 219 -11.90 8.02 -3.60
N ILE A 220 -12.51 7.18 -4.44
CA ILE A 220 -12.01 5.84 -4.73
C ILE A 220 -11.28 5.90 -6.08
N ILE A 221 -9.99 5.60 -6.10
CA ILE A 221 -9.19 5.66 -7.34
C ILE A 221 -8.95 4.28 -7.96
N GLY A 222 -9.27 3.21 -7.23
CA GLY A 222 -9.11 1.85 -7.71
C GLY A 222 -9.51 0.83 -6.65
N PHE A 223 -9.29 -0.44 -6.96
CA PHE A 223 -9.47 -1.55 -6.02
C PHE A 223 -8.28 -2.47 -6.14
N ASN A 224 -7.70 -2.90 -5.02
CA ASN A 224 -6.55 -3.79 -5.01
C ASN A 224 -6.84 -5.11 -4.31
N VAL A 225 -5.99 -6.09 -4.60
CA VAL A 225 -5.93 -7.37 -3.91
C VAL A 225 -4.82 -7.31 -2.87
N LYS A 226 -5.09 -7.81 -1.67
CA LYS A 226 -4.07 -7.98 -0.61
C LYS A 226 -3.42 -9.34 -0.80
N ILE A 227 -2.13 -9.37 -1.10
CA ILE A 227 -1.38 -10.59 -1.42
C ILE A 227 -0.35 -10.84 -0.33
N ASN A 228 -0.25 -12.08 0.14
CA ASN A 228 0.82 -12.51 1.02
C ASN A 228 2.09 -12.80 0.21
N HIS A 229 2.92 -11.78 0.02
CA HIS A 229 4.15 -11.87 -0.77
C HIS A 229 5.15 -12.89 -0.20
N ARG A 230 5.19 -13.07 1.12
CA ARG A 230 6.07 -14.05 1.79
C ARG A 230 5.75 -15.48 1.39
N LEU A 231 4.47 -15.84 1.29
CA LEU A 231 4.06 -17.16 0.80
C LEU A 231 4.52 -17.41 -0.63
N LEU A 232 4.65 -16.35 -1.44
CA LEU A 232 5.13 -16.45 -2.82
C LEU A 232 6.66 -16.44 -2.94
N GLY A 233 7.39 -16.44 -1.81
CA GLY A 233 8.86 -16.32 -1.81
C GLY A 233 9.35 -14.94 -2.24
N LEU A 234 8.50 -13.91 -2.21
CA LEU A 234 8.86 -12.54 -2.53
C LEU A 234 9.17 -11.78 -1.24
N THR A 235 10.33 -11.14 -1.20
CA THR A 235 10.71 -10.22 -0.12
C THR A 235 10.30 -8.80 -0.50
N HIS A 236 9.60 -8.12 0.40
CA HIS A 236 9.14 -6.75 0.21
C HIS A 236 10.14 -5.76 0.82
N TYR A 237 10.74 -4.93 -0.04
CA TYR A 237 11.72 -3.94 0.34
C TYR A 237 11.15 -2.54 0.18
N LYS A 238 11.47 -1.67 1.13
CA LYS A 238 11.29 -0.22 1.05
C LYS A 238 12.66 0.45 0.98
N ILE A 239 12.80 1.36 0.02
CA ILE A 239 14.05 2.07 -0.26
C ILE A 239 13.80 3.55 -0.02
N LEU A 240 14.65 4.14 0.82
CA LEU A 240 14.60 5.55 1.19
C LEU A 240 15.81 6.25 0.57
N LEU A 241 15.58 7.10 -0.43
CA LEU A 241 16.64 7.77 -1.19
C LEU A 241 16.93 9.15 -0.63
N LYS A 242 18.22 9.47 -0.53
CA LYS A 242 18.70 10.86 -0.44
C LYS A 242 19.33 11.26 -1.77
N LEU A 243 18.97 12.43 -2.25
CA LEU A 243 19.38 12.94 -3.55
C LEU A 243 20.31 14.15 -3.41
N ASN A 244 21.22 14.33 -4.35
CA ASN A 244 22.02 15.55 -4.49
C ASN A 244 21.20 16.67 -5.15
N ASP A 245 20.27 16.32 -6.03
CA ASP A 245 19.33 17.23 -6.68
C ASP A 245 17.89 16.74 -6.47
N VAL A 246 17.07 17.56 -5.82
CA VAL A 246 15.65 17.32 -5.51
C VAL A 246 14.70 18.08 -6.45
N SER A 247 15.22 18.57 -7.57
CA SER A 247 14.44 19.25 -8.59
C SER A 247 13.29 18.38 -9.11
N GLN A 248 12.20 19.01 -9.54
CA GLN A 248 11.06 18.27 -10.11
C GLN A 248 11.44 17.47 -11.35
N GLU A 249 12.46 17.93 -12.08
CA GLU A 249 13.00 17.22 -13.24
C GLU A 249 13.59 15.86 -12.84
N ILE A 250 14.47 15.83 -11.83
CA ILE A 250 15.10 14.59 -11.36
C ILE A 250 14.07 13.64 -10.75
N ILE A 251 13.15 14.16 -9.92
CA ILE A 251 12.06 13.35 -9.35
C ILE A 251 11.19 12.72 -10.46
N SER A 252 10.90 13.46 -11.52
CA SER A 252 10.14 12.96 -12.67
C SER A 252 10.91 11.90 -13.46
N LYS A 253 12.22 12.09 -13.67
CA LYS A 253 13.11 11.10 -14.31
C LYS A 253 13.19 9.81 -13.50
N LEU A 254 13.40 9.90 -12.18
CA LEU A 254 13.42 8.75 -11.26
C LEU A 254 12.09 7.99 -11.28
N SER A 255 10.96 8.69 -11.11
CA SER A 255 9.63 8.08 -11.18
C SER A 255 9.41 7.37 -12.52
N THR A 256 9.77 8.00 -13.63
CA THR A 256 9.64 7.42 -14.97
C THR A 256 10.51 6.19 -15.17
N TYR A 257 11.72 6.16 -14.61
CA TYR A 257 12.60 4.99 -14.66
C TYR A 257 12.03 3.84 -13.81
N LEU A 258 11.69 4.11 -12.55
CA LEU A 258 11.21 3.10 -11.60
C LEU A 258 9.88 2.47 -12.03
N LYS A 259 8.99 3.22 -12.69
CA LYS A 259 7.74 2.68 -13.25
C LYS A 259 7.92 1.56 -14.26
N ARG A 260 9.07 1.52 -14.94
CA ARG A 260 9.37 0.47 -15.94
C ARG A 260 9.89 -0.80 -15.29
N GLN A 261 10.35 -0.72 -14.04
CA GLN A 261 10.90 -1.86 -13.31
C GLN A 261 9.75 -2.78 -12.88
N SER A 262 9.76 -4.04 -13.32
CA SER A 262 8.67 -5.00 -13.10
C SER A 262 8.38 -5.22 -11.61
N ASN A 263 9.42 -5.13 -10.79
CA ASN A 263 9.40 -5.39 -9.36
C ASN A 263 9.02 -4.21 -8.47
N VAL A 264 9.02 -2.96 -8.96
CA VAL A 264 8.68 -1.77 -8.14
C VAL A 264 7.17 -1.59 -8.04
N ILE A 265 6.60 -1.58 -6.84
CA ILE A 265 5.14 -1.57 -6.63
C ILE A 265 4.61 -0.24 -6.11
N PHE A 266 5.48 0.61 -5.59
CA PHE A 266 5.08 1.83 -4.90
C PHE A 266 6.11 2.93 -5.07
N LEU A 267 5.66 4.17 -5.25
CA LEU A 267 6.51 5.36 -5.24
C LEU A 267 5.92 6.42 -4.30
N VAL A 268 6.76 7.11 -3.56
CA VAL A 268 6.38 8.22 -2.68
C VAL A 268 7.34 9.38 -2.88
N LYS A 269 6.78 10.59 -3.03
CA LYS A 269 7.51 11.85 -2.89
C LYS A 269 7.14 12.49 -1.56
N PRO A 270 7.98 12.41 -0.53
CA PRO A 270 7.69 13.00 0.76
C PRO A 270 8.35 14.36 0.97
N ILE A 271 8.00 14.99 2.09
CA ILE A 271 8.82 15.97 2.81
C ILE A 271 9.24 15.28 4.11
N GLY A 272 10.54 15.20 4.38
CA GLY A 272 11.02 14.50 5.58
C GLY A 272 12.51 14.17 5.54
N ASN A 273 12.88 13.08 6.21
CA ASN A 273 14.27 12.62 6.33
C ASN A 273 14.88 12.12 5.00
N HIS A 274 14.07 11.91 3.97
CA HIS A 274 14.45 11.39 2.66
C HIS A 274 13.73 12.17 1.56
N ASP A 275 14.29 12.16 0.36
CA ASP A 275 13.82 12.98 -0.76
C ASP A 275 12.87 12.21 -1.69
N PHE A 276 13.00 10.88 -1.72
CA PHE A 276 12.15 9.99 -2.51
C PHE A 276 12.12 8.59 -1.88
N GLU A 277 10.98 7.91 -1.96
CA GLU A 277 10.85 6.53 -1.49
C GLU A 277 10.23 5.66 -2.57
N PHE A 278 10.62 4.39 -2.60
CA PHE A 278 9.92 3.40 -3.40
C PHE A 278 9.93 2.04 -2.73
N GLU A 279 8.98 1.20 -3.11
CA GLU A 279 8.89 -0.17 -2.62
C GLU A 279 8.95 -1.15 -3.78
N LEU A 280 9.62 -2.28 -3.58
CA LEU A 280 9.78 -3.33 -4.57
C LEU A 280 9.66 -4.72 -3.95
N LEU A 281 9.25 -5.69 -4.77
CA LEU A 281 9.20 -7.10 -4.41
C LEU A 281 10.29 -7.87 -5.16
N ALA A 282 11.17 -8.58 -4.46
CA ALA A 282 12.21 -9.39 -5.10
C ALA A 282 12.10 -10.87 -4.71
N PRO A 283 12.18 -11.81 -5.68
CA PRO A 283 12.18 -13.25 -5.42
C PRO A 283 13.50 -13.76 -4.85
N SER A 284 14.57 -12.95 -4.93
CA SER A 284 15.89 -13.29 -4.39
C SER A 284 16.68 -12.03 -4.07
N ASN A 285 17.69 -12.19 -3.22
CA ASN A 285 18.64 -11.11 -2.91
C ASN A 285 19.43 -10.67 -4.15
N GLU A 286 19.67 -11.56 -5.11
CA GLU A 286 20.32 -11.24 -6.38
C GLU A 286 19.49 -10.27 -7.22
N VAL A 287 18.18 -10.54 -7.38
CA VAL A 287 17.28 -9.64 -8.13
C VAL A 287 17.20 -8.27 -7.47
N PHE A 288 17.12 -8.23 -6.13
CA PHE A 288 17.18 -6.99 -5.38
C PHE A 288 18.50 -6.24 -5.63
N HIS A 289 19.64 -6.92 -5.44
CA HIS A 289 20.96 -6.32 -5.62
C HIS A 289 21.15 -5.74 -7.03
N ASN A 290 20.76 -6.49 -8.07
CA ASN A 290 20.85 -6.04 -9.45
C ASN A 290 19.97 -4.80 -9.70
N THR A 291 18.74 -4.79 -9.18
CA THR A 291 17.84 -3.63 -9.29
C THR A 291 18.45 -2.36 -8.70
N ILE A 292 19.02 -2.46 -7.49
CA ILE A 292 19.67 -1.32 -6.82
C ILE A 292 20.95 -0.91 -7.54
N LYS A 293 21.76 -1.87 -8.00
CA LYS A 293 22.99 -1.60 -8.76
C LYS A 293 22.69 -0.85 -10.05
N GLU A 294 21.68 -1.28 -10.80
CA GLU A 294 21.25 -0.62 -12.04
C GLU A 294 20.71 0.79 -11.78
N LEU A 295 19.88 0.95 -10.73
CA LEU A 295 19.38 2.27 -10.31
C LEU A 295 20.53 3.23 -10.00
N ARG A 296 21.50 2.79 -9.19
CA ARG A 296 22.68 3.60 -8.84
C ARG A 296 23.56 3.90 -10.04
N SER A 297 23.69 2.97 -10.98
CA SER A 297 24.45 3.22 -12.21
C SER A 297 23.76 4.27 -13.08
N ALA A 298 22.43 4.21 -13.20
CA ALA A 298 21.63 5.12 -14.01
C ALA A 298 21.53 6.53 -13.41
N PHE A 299 21.60 6.67 -12.09
CA PHE A 299 21.45 7.92 -11.34
C PHE A 299 22.64 8.20 -10.41
N SER A 300 23.85 7.91 -10.88
CA SER A 300 25.08 7.94 -10.07
C SER A 300 25.45 9.33 -9.55
N LYS A 301 25.02 10.40 -10.25
CA LYS A 301 25.26 11.79 -9.85
C LYS A 301 24.14 12.32 -8.95
N GLU A 302 22.93 11.82 -9.16
CA GLU A 302 21.71 12.31 -8.54
C GLU A 302 21.46 11.63 -7.19
N ILE A 303 21.77 10.34 -7.04
CA ILE A 303 21.59 9.60 -5.77
C ILE A 303 22.81 9.80 -4.88
N LYS A 304 22.61 10.45 -3.74
CA LYS A 304 23.63 10.63 -2.71
C LYS A 304 23.82 9.36 -1.88
N SER A 305 22.72 8.80 -1.40
CA SER A 305 22.69 7.58 -0.61
C SER A 305 21.30 6.94 -0.64
N TYR A 306 21.21 5.70 -0.18
CA TYR A 306 19.93 5.02 0.02
C TYR A 306 19.98 4.21 1.32
N ASN A 307 18.83 4.10 1.99
CA ASN A 307 18.60 3.15 3.07
C ASN A 307 17.65 2.07 2.57
N THR A 308 17.86 0.82 2.98
CA THR A 308 17.03 -0.32 2.65
C THR A 308 16.38 -0.87 3.91
N ILE A 309 15.07 -1.04 3.85
CA ILE A 309 14.25 -1.60 4.90
C ILE A 309 13.51 -2.80 4.32
N VAL A 310 13.45 -3.89 5.08
CA VAL A 310 12.69 -5.08 4.69
C VAL A 310 11.41 -5.14 5.50
N HIS A 311 10.25 -5.19 4.82
CA HIS A 311 8.96 -5.44 5.47
C HIS A 311 8.94 -6.88 5.99
N TYR A 312 8.93 -7.05 7.31
CA TYR A 312 8.91 -8.37 7.94
C TYR A 312 7.48 -8.87 8.17
N TYR A 313 6.66 -8.03 8.80
CA TYR A 313 5.27 -8.35 9.13
C TYR A 313 4.44 -7.07 9.27
N GLU A 314 3.17 -7.12 8.87
CA GLU A 314 2.25 -5.97 8.90
C GLU A 314 1.02 -6.30 9.78
N PRO A 315 1.08 -6.04 11.11
CA PRO A 315 -0.04 -6.28 12.02
C PRO A 315 -1.33 -5.57 11.60
N LYS A 316 -1.17 -4.37 11.01
CA LYS A 316 -2.27 -3.58 10.45
C LYS A 316 -1.89 -3.13 9.06
N ALA A 317 -2.67 -3.56 8.06
CA ALA A 317 -2.43 -3.24 6.65
C ALA A 317 -3.67 -2.61 6.00
N GLY A 318 -4.17 -1.51 6.57
CA GLY A 318 -5.38 -0.83 6.12
C GLY A 318 -5.12 0.55 5.52
N GLN A 319 -6.03 1.00 4.66
CA GLN A 319 -6.21 2.43 4.35
C GLN A 319 -7.32 3.06 5.20
N LEU A 320 -7.80 2.33 6.21
CA LEU A 320 -8.93 2.70 7.06
C LEU A 320 -8.49 3.73 8.10
N PHE A 321 -8.81 5.00 7.85
CA PHE A 321 -8.79 6.06 8.86
C PHE A 321 -10.22 6.34 9.36
N SER A 322 -10.33 6.81 10.60
CA SER A 322 -11.58 7.34 11.14
C SER A 322 -11.98 8.66 10.47
N PHE A 323 -13.29 8.83 10.30
CA PHE A 323 -13.95 9.91 9.54
C PHE A 323 -14.47 11.06 10.39
#